data_AF-A0A967HCC7-F1
#
_entry.id   AF-A0A967HCC7-F1
#
_cell.length_a   1.000
_cell.length_b   1.000
_cell.length_c   1.000
_cell.angle_alpha   90.00
_cell.angle_beta   90.00
_cell.angle_gamma   90.00
#
_symmetry.space_group_name_H-M   'P 1'
#
loop_
_entity.id
_entity.type
_entity.pdbx_description
1 polymer ?
#
loop_
_entity_poly.entity_id
_entity_poly.type
_entity_poly.pdbx_seq_one_letter_code
_entity_poly.pdbx_strand_id
1 'polypeptide(L)' 'MIGTYDLFLRDGRLREQLAPDLVIRLGATPTSVPLARLLAAATDVPHVVVDGARRWKDHLAVASLYVQADPGATAE' A
#
# COMPACT_ATOMS: atom_id res chain seq x y z
N MET A 1 14.78 -10.36 1.17
CA MET A 1 14.91 -9.72 -0.16
C MET A 1 13.62 -8.95 -0.40
N ILE A 2 13.68 -7.62 -0.60
CA ILE A 2 12.50 -6.84 -0.96
C ILE A 2 12.05 -7.33 -2.36
N GLY A 3 10.82 -7.82 -2.49
CA GLY A 3 10.24 -8.29 -3.74
C GLY A 3 9.80 -9.76 -3.79
N THR A 4 10.22 -10.63 -2.87
CA THR A 4 9.74 -12.04 -2.87
C THR A 4 8.23 -12.13 -2.60
N TYR A 5 7.66 -11.12 -1.95
CA TYR A 5 6.22 -11.01 -1.72
C TYR A 5 5.41 -11.08 -3.03
N ASP A 6 5.93 -10.61 -4.16
CA ASP A 6 5.25 -10.68 -5.46
C ASP A 6 4.91 -12.10 -5.89
N LEU A 7 5.72 -13.08 -5.50
CA LEU A 7 5.50 -14.48 -5.84
C LEU A 7 4.30 -15.03 -5.07
N PHE A 8 4.25 -14.78 -3.76
CA PHE A 8 3.18 -15.26 -2.89
C PHE A 8 1.85 -14.56 -3.20
N LEU A 9 1.90 -13.24 -3.47
CA LEU A 9 0.73 -12.46 -3.84
C LEU A 9 0.18 -12.81 -5.22
N ARG A 10 0.79 -13.72 -6.00
CA ARG A 10 0.15 -14.25 -7.22
C ARG A 10 -0.86 -15.36 -6.90
N ASP A 11 -0.74 -16.03 -5.77
CA ASP A 11 -1.71 -17.03 -5.32
C ASP A 11 -2.94 -16.32 -4.72
N GLY A 12 -4.14 -16.65 -5.22
CA GLY A 12 -5.39 -16.07 -4.74
C GLY A 12 -5.73 -16.45 -3.30
N ARG A 13 -5.41 -17.68 -2.89
CA ARG A 13 -5.69 -18.16 -1.52
C ARG A 13 -4.82 -17.45 -0.50
N LEU A 14 -3.54 -17.25 -0.83
CA LEU A 14 -2.63 -16.49 0.03
C LEU A 14 -3.06 -15.02 0.11
N ARG A 15 -3.55 -14.42 -0.96
CA ARG A 15 -4.09 -13.05 -0.91
C ARG A 15 -5.28 -12.92 0.04
N GLU A 16 -6.18 -13.89 0.05
CA GLU A 16 -7.31 -13.91 1.00
C GLU A 16 -6.83 -14.09 2.46
N GLN A 17 -5.87 -14.99 2.69
CA GLN A 17 -5.29 -15.21 4.02
C GLN A 17 -4.44 -14.04 4.53
N LEU A 18 -3.88 -13.25 3.61
CA LEU A 18 -3.08 -12.06 3.91
C LEU A 18 -3.88 -10.77 3.76
N ALA A 19 -5.22 -10.85 3.73
CA ALA A 19 -6.06 -9.66 3.70
C ALA A 19 -5.74 -8.79 4.92
N PRO A 20 -5.30 -7.53 4.72
CA PRO A 20 -4.89 -6.68 5.82
C PRO A 20 -6.11 -6.04 6.49
N ASP A 21 -6.06 -5.82 7.79
CA ASP A 21 -7.05 -5.00 8.52
C ASP A 21 -6.69 -3.49 8.50
N LEU A 22 -5.45 -3.16 8.12
CA LEU A 22 -4.93 -1.79 8.02
C LEU A 22 -3.75 -1.78 7.02
N VAL A 23 -3.72 -0.77 6.16
CA VAL A 23 -2.60 -0.53 5.25
C VAL A 23 -1.91 0.79 5.59
N ILE A 24 -0.60 0.74 5.81
CA ILE A 24 0.25 1.92 5.92
C ILE A 24 1.23 1.90 4.76
N ARG A 25 1.15 2.90 3.88
CA ARG A 25 2.06 3.07 2.74
C ARG A 25 2.95 4.28 2.95
N LEU A 26 4.25 4.04 2.91
CA LEU A 26 5.28 5.07 2.98
C LEU A 26 5.78 5.35 1.56
N GLY A 27 5.59 6.59 1.09
CA GLY A 27 5.97 7.03 -0.25
C GLY A 27 4.96 6.73 -1.35
N ALA A 28 5.46 6.58 -2.58
CA ALA A 28 4.65 6.52 -3.80
C ALA A 28 3.91 5.18 -3.99
N THR A 29 3.07 5.12 -5.02
CA THR A 29 2.34 3.91 -5.45
C THR A 29 3.32 2.74 -5.70
N PRO A 30 3.00 1.50 -5.27
CA PRO A 30 3.86 0.35 -5.50
C PRO A 30 4.07 0.06 -7.00
N THR A 31 5.28 -0.37 -7.36
CA THR A 31 5.61 -0.85 -8.72
C THR A 31 5.20 -2.30 -8.96
N SER A 32 4.90 -3.04 -7.90
CA SER A 32 4.42 -4.42 -7.95
C SER A 32 2.94 -4.48 -8.34
N VAL A 33 2.64 -5.14 -9.46
CA VAL A 33 1.27 -5.39 -9.90
C VAL A 33 0.50 -6.30 -8.92
N PRO A 34 1.04 -7.41 -8.41
CA PRO A 34 0.37 -8.23 -7.40
C PRO A 34 0.02 -7.45 -6.12
N LEU A 35 0.94 -6.61 -5.64
CA LEU A 35 0.69 -5.77 -4.47
C LEU A 35 -0.36 -4.71 -4.76
N ALA A 36 -0.27 -4.01 -5.90
CA ALA A 36 -1.27 -3.04 -6.30
C ALA A 36 -2.68 -3.64 -6.36
N ARG A 37 -2.81 -4.89 -6.83
CA ARG A 37 -4.08 -5.63 -6.84
C ARG A 37 -4.60 -5.97 -5.43
N LEU A 38 -3.72 -6.41 -4.52
CA LEU A 38 -4.11 -6.66 -3.13
C LEU A 38 -4.65 -5.37 -2.49
N LEU A 39 -3.92 -4.25 -2.64
CA LEU A 39 -4.32 -2.96 -2.08
C LEU A 39 -5.62 -2.44 -2.69
N ALA A 40 -5.80 -2.59 -4.00
CA ALA A 40 -7.03 -2.19 -4.69
C ALA A 40 -8.24 -3.06 -4.31
N ALA A 41 -8.03 -4.28 -3.82
CA ALA A 41 -9.11 -5.14 -3.34
C ALA A 41 -9.50 -4.84 -1.89
N ALA A 42 -8.56 -4.42 -1.05
CA ALA A 42 -8.75 -4.11 0.36
C ALA A 42 -9.42 -2.74 0.58
N THR A 43 -10.56 -2.48 -0.07
CA THR A 43 -11.24 -1.17 -0.02
C THR A 43 -12.06 -0.93 1.24
N ASP A 44 -12.30 -1.99 2.00
CA ASP A 44 -13.08 -2.03 3.24
C ASP A 44 -12.25 -1.73 4.49
N VAL A 45 -10.92 -1.59 4.35
CA VAL A 45 -10.00 -1.32 5.46
C VAL A 45 -9.36 0.06 5.33
N PRO A 46 -8.86 0.66 6.42
CA PRO A 46 -8.20 1.95 6.33
C PRO A 46 -6.88 1.89 5.57
N HIS A 47 -6.66 2.83 4.66
CA HIS A 47 -5.37 3.06 3.99
C HIS A 47 -4.81 4.41 4.40
N VAL A 48 -3.66 4.39 5.08
CA VAL A 48 -2.89 5.58 5.43
C VAL A 48 -1.71 5.68 4.47
N VAL A 49 -1.61 6.79 3.75
CA VAL A 49 -0.49 7.06 2.85
C VAL A 49 0.30 8.24 3.40
N VAL A 50 1.58 8.02 3.70
CA VAL A 50 2.51 9.08 4.12
C VAL A 50 3.43 9.37 2.94
N ASP A 51 3.37 10.59 2.41
CA ASP A 51 4.20 11.00 1.26
C ASP A 51 4.58 12.48 1.38
N GLY A 52 5.86 12.79 1.27
CA GLY A 52 6.38 14.15 1.34
C GLY A 52 6.18 14.96 0.06
N ALA A 53 5.70 14.32 -1.02
CA ALA A 53 5.47 15.00 -2.28
C ALA A 53 4.33 16.03 -2.18
N ARG A 54 4.56 17.23 -2.73
CA ARG A 54 3.53 18.29 -2.82
C ARG A 54 2.34 17.98 -3.74
N ARG A 55 2.39 16.84 -4.44
CA ARG A 55 1.34 16.43 -5.38
C ARG A 55 0.83 15.06 -4.96
N TRP A 56 -0.49 14.90 -5.00
CA TRP A 56 -1.16 13.63 -4.83
C TRP A 56 -0.66 12.61 -5.86
N LYS A 57 -0.12 11.48 -5.38
CA LYS A 57 0.44 10.40 -6.21
C LYS A 57 -0.23 9.04 -5.99
N ASP A 58 -1.35 8.99 -5.26
CA ASP A 58 -2.09 7.74 -5.09
C ASP A 58 -2.93 7.46 -6.35
N HIS A 59 -2.38 6.63 -7.25
CA HIS A 59 -3.06 6.19 -8.45
C HIS A 59 -4.15 5.15 -8.17
N LEU A 60 -4.08 4.46 -7.04
CA LEU A 60 -5.07 3.45 -6.67
C LEU A 60 -6.34 4.10 -6.11
N ALA A 61 -6.26 5.36 -5.66
CA ALA A 61 -7.36 6.13 -5.08
C ALA A 61 -8.08 5.37 -3.95
N VAL A 62 -7.32 4.60 -3.16
CA VAL A 62 -7.82 3.81 -2.01
C VAL A 62 -7.45 4.43 -0.68
N ALA A 63 -6.63 5.49 -0.65
CA ALA A 63 -6.24 6.17 0.57
C ALA A 63 -7.46 6.71 1.34
N SER A 64 -7.63 6.25 2.57
CA SER A 64 -8.58 6.82 3.54
C SER A 64 -8.03 8.09 4.18
N LEU A 65 -6.69 8.14 4.34
CA LEU A 65 -5.97 9.30 4.87
C LEU A 65 -4.66 9.48 4.11
N TYR A 66 -4.43 10.70 3.64
CA TYR A 66 -3.17 11.11 3.00
C TYR A 66 -2.45 12.11 3.91
N VAL A 67 -1.31 11.71 4.44
CA VAL A 67 -0.48 12.51 5.35
C VAL A 67 0.70 13.07 4.55
N GLN A 68 0.74 14.38 4.42
CA GLN A 68 1.87 15.05 3.78
C GLN A 68 3.01 15.24 4.79
N ALA A 69 3.89 14.25 4.88
CA ALA A 69 5.05 14.27 5.78
C ALA A 69 6.22 13.49 5.16
N ASP A 70 7.43 13.72 5.68
CA ASP A 70 8.58 12.90 5.32
C ASP A 70 8.38 11.47 5.86
N PRO A 71 8.28 10.44 5.00
CA PRO A 71 8.07 9.07 5.46
C PRO A 71 9.21 8.55 6.33
N GLY A 72 10.45 9.02 6.12
CA GLY A 72 11.60 8.60 6.92
C GLY A 72 11.53 9.11 8.35
N ALA A 73 11.13 10.36 8.54
CA ALA A 73 10.97 10.96 9.87
C ALA A 73 9.68 10.54 10.61
N THR A 74 8.67 10.04 9.89
CA THR A 74 7.37 9.67 10.46
C THR A 74 7.33 8.21 10.97
N ALA A 75 8.27 7.38 10.53
CA ALA A 75 8.30 5.95 10.85
C ALA A 75 9.32 5.56 11.93
N GLU A 76 10.00 6.55 12.54
CA GLU A 76 10.81 6.37 13.76
C GLU A 76 9.92 6.36 15.02
#